data_AF-A0A382HNQ4-F1
#
_entry.id   AF-A0A382HNQ4-F1
#
_cell.length_a   1.000
_cell.length_b   1.000
_cell.length_c   1.000
_cell.angle_alpha   90.00
_cell.angle_beta   90.00
_cell.angle_gamma   90.00
#
_symmetry.space_group_name_H-M   'P 1'
#
loop_
_entity.id
_entity.type
_entity.pdbx_description
1 polymer ?
#
loop_
_entity_poly.entity_id
_entity_poly.type
_entity_poly.pdbx_seq_one_letter_code
_entity_poly.pdbx_strand_id
1 'polypeptide(L)'
;MEEIHRRIPHRSPFLFVDEIVEITATGAVTRLKVSPELPFFEGHYPGNPIMPGVLLCEAVFQTGAIFLAEKLGADALDADKVNPVLSRIRDARFKRMVLPGDAIEITVVEVEQIGKFYNLRG
;
A
#
# COMPACT_ATOMS: atom_id res chain seq x y z
N MET A 1 -1.38 -14.00 -0.69
CA MET A 1 -2.62 -13.47 -1.31
C MET A 1 -3.87 -13.63 -0.45
N GLU A 2 -4.25 -14.84 0.01
CA GLU A 2 -5.46 -14.97 0.84
C GLU A 2 -5.44 -14.09 2.09
N GLU A 3 -4.31 -14.02 2.79
CA GLU A 3 -4.16 -13.18 3.98
C GLU A 3 -4.36 -11.69 3.66
N ILE A 4 -3.75 -11.20 2.59
CA ILE A 4 -3.91 -9.82 2.12
C ILE A 4 -5.38 -9.53 1.82
N HIS A 5 -6.06 -10.45 1.13
CA HIS A 5 -7.47 -10.29 0.77
C HIS A 5 -8.42 -10.27 1.97
N ARG A 6 -8.07 -10.92 3.08
CA ARG A 6 -8.84 -10.86 4.34
C ARG A 6 -8.66 -9.52 5.05
N ARG A 7 -7.45 -8.96 4.99
CA ARG A 7 -7.09 -7.72 5.71
C ARG A 7 -7.56 -6.44 5.02
N ILE A 8 -7.56 -6.42 3.67
CA ILE A 8 -7.92 -5.24 2.89
C ILE A 8 -8.84 -5.56 1.71
N PRO A 9 -9.71 -4.62 1.30
CA PRO A 9 -10.70 -4.87 0.24
C PRO A 9 -10.13 -4.73 -1.18
N HIS A 10 -8.93 -4.16 -1.35
CA HIS A 10 -8.30 -3.93 -2.65
C HIS A 10 -8.08 -5.23 -3.42
N ARG A 11 -8.32 -5.20 -4.74
CA ARG A 11 -8.14 -6.33 -5.67
C ARG A 11 -7.46 -5.85 -6.94
N SER A 12 -6.93 -6.80 -7.73
CA SER A 12 -6.40 -6.51 -9.06
C SER A 12 -7.44 -5.77 -9.92
N PRO A 13 -7.05 -4.74 -10.70
CA PRO A 13 -5.67 -4.27 -10.93
C PRO A 13 -5.21 -3.14 -9.99
N PHE A 14 -5.86 -2.93 -8.84
CA PHE A 14 -5.57 -1.83 -7.90
C PHE A 14 -5.05 -2.32 -6.53
N LEU A 15 -4.55 -3.55 -6.47
CA LEU A 15 -3.86 -4.10 -5.30
C LEU A 15 -2.35 -4.00 -5.54
N PHE A 16 -1.65 -3.27 -4.69
CA PHE A 16 -0.23 -2.93 -4.81
C PHE A 16 0.59 -3.54 -3.66
N VAL A 17 0.23 -4.75 -3.24
CA VAL A 17 0.94 -5.56 -2.26
C VAL A 17 0.89 -7.02 -2.70
N ASP A 18 2.05 -7.66 -2.84
CA ASP A 18 2.15 -9.09 -3.19
C ASP A 18 2.41 -9.95 -1.96
N GLU A 19 3.14 -9.42 -0.98
CA GLU A 19 3.61 -10.15 0.18
C GLU A 19 3.60 -9.27 1.43
N ILE A 20 3.12 -9.83 2.54
CA ILE A 20 3.31 -9.27 3.88
C ILE A 20 4.62 -9.86 4.42
N VAL A 21 5.63 -9.01 4.60
CA VAL A 21 6.96 -9.43 5.07
C VAL A 21 6.98 -9.52 6.59
N GLU A 22 6.43 -8.52 7.26
CA GLU A 22 6.35 -8.45 8.72
C GLU A 22 5.18 -7.56 9.16
N ILE A 23 4.53 -7.92 10.26
CA ILE A 23 3.64 -7.02 11.00
C ILE A 23 4.16 -6.97 12.44
N THR A 24 4.40 -5.77 12.94
CA THR A 24 4.90 -5.49 14.29
C THR A 24 3.85 -4.78 15.13
N ALA A 25 4.13 -4.59 16.41
CA ALA A 25 3.26 -3.81 17.30
C ALA A 25 3.09 -2.34 16.87
N THR A 26 4.01 -1.80 16.05
CA THR A 26 4.04 -0.37 15.69
C THR A 26 4.02 -0.11 14.18
N GLY A 27 3.84 -1.14 13.35
CA GLY A 27 3.91 -0.96 11.90
C GLY A 27 3.92 -2.27 11.12
N ALA A 28 4.16 -2.18 9.82
CA ALA A 28 4.28 -3.34 8.93
C ALA A 28 5.28 -3.09 7.81
N VAL A 29 5.79 -4.18 7.26
CA VAL A 29 6.61 -4.21 6.04
C VAL A 29 5.94 -5.11 5.02
N THR A 30 5.78 -4.63 3.80
CA THR A 30 5.25 -5.40 2.66
C THR A 30 6.18 -5.31 1.47
N ARG A 31 5.94 -6.17 0.47
CA ARG A 31 6.66 -6.16 -0.79
C ARG A 31 5.71 -6.08 -1.97
N LEU A 32 6.09 -5.30 -2.97
CA LEU A 32 5.45 -5.22 -4.28
C LEU A 32 6.49 -5.52 -5.36
N LYS A 33 6.19 -6.48 -6.22
CA LYS A 33 6.88 -6.73 -7.48
C LYS A 33 6.13 -5.98 -8.58
N VAL A 34 6.81 -5.04 -9.21
CA VAL A 34 6.24 -4.17 -10.23
C VAL A 34 6.13 -4.95 -11.54
N SER A 35 4.98 -5.61 -11.74
CA SER A 35 4.69 -6.40 -12.93
C SER A 35 4.73 -5.52 -14.19
N PRO A 36 5.51 -5.91 -15.24
CA PRO A 36 5.50 -5.22 -16.53
C PRO A 36 4.13 -5.20 -17.22
N GLU A 37 3.22 -6.08 -16.81
CA GLU A 37 1.87 -6.24 -17.37
C GLU A 37 0.84 -5.28 -16.76
N LEU A 38 1.24 -4.42 -15.81
CA LEU A 38 0.32 -3.47 -15.19
C LEU A 38 -0.20 -2.45 -16.22
N PRO A 39 -1.53 -2.23 -16.31
CA PRO A 39 -2.17 -1.56 -17.45
C PRO A 39 -1.77 -0.08 -17.59
N PHE A 40 -1.35 0.57 -16.50
CA PHE A 40 -0.92 1.97 -16.56
C PHE A 40 0.42 2.16 -17.29
N PHE A 41 1.23 1.10 -17.48
CA PHE A 41 2.48 1.22 -18.24
C PHE A 41 2.26 1.48 -19.73
N GLU A 42 1.07 1.15 -20.27
CA GLU A 42 0.69 1.52 -21.63
C GLU A 42 0.66 3.05 -21.82
N GLY A 43 0.30 3.79 -20.76
CA GLY A 43 0.17 5.25 -20.77
C GLY A 43 1.26 6.00 -20.00
N HIS A 44 2.06 5.32 -19.17
CA HIS A 44 3.01 5.97 -18.26
C HIS A 44 4.40 5.30 -18.31
N TYR A 45 5.20 5.51 -19.36
CA TYR A 45 4.89 6.22 -20.60
C TYR A 45 5.24 5.33 -21.81
N PRO A 46 4.59 5.51 -22.98
CA PRO A 46 4.97 4.80 -24.20
C PRO A 46 6.48 4.91 -24.50
N GLY A 47 7.17 3.78 -24.57
CA GLY A 47 8.63 3.71 -24.81
C GLY A 47 9.51 4.02 -23.59
N ASN A 48 8.93 4.42 -22.45
CA ASN A 48 9.64 4.67 -21.20
C ASN A 48 8.72 4.39 -19.98
N PRO A 49 8.41 3.11 -19.70
CA PRO A 49 7.48 2.75 -18.63
C PRO A 49 8.08 3.04 -17.25
N ILE A 50 7.35 3.78 -16.42
CA ILE A 50 7.75 4.21 -15.07
C ILE A 50 6.56 4.03 -14.14
N MET A 51 6.75 3.51 -12.94
CA MET A 51 5.68 3.39 -11.94
C MET A 51 5.21 4.80 -11.53
N PRO A 52 3.91 5.13 -11.67
CA PRO A 52 3.40 6.42 -11.22
C PRO A 52 3.66 6.62 -9.72
N GLY A 53 4.27 7.75 -9.34
CA GLY A 53 4.60 8.02 -7.92
C GLY A 53 3.37 8.00 -7.00
N VAL A 54 2.21 8.40 -7.51
CA VAL A 54 0.94 8.32 -6.77
C VAL A 54 0.52 6.88 -6.43
N LEU A 55 0.89 5.90 -7.27
CA LEU A 55 0.63 4.49 -6.98
C LEU A 55 1.64 3.93 -5.97
N LEU A 56 2.84 4.52 -5.86
CA LEU A 56 3.74 4.22 -4.73
C LEU A 56 3.15 4.73 -3.41
N CYS A 57 2.53 5.91 -3.39
CA CYS A 57 1.78 6.39 -2.22
C CYS A 57 0.60 5.47 -1.89
N GLU A 58 -0.10 4.96 -2.89
CA GLU A 58 -1.17 3.98 -2.70
C GLU A 58 -0.64 2.68 -2.08
N ALA A 59 0.50 2.16 -2.55
CA ALA A 59 1.12 0.97 -1.97
C ALA A 59 1.53 1.16 -0.49
N VAL A 60 1.99 2.37 -0.13
CA VAL A 60 2.22 2.78 1.27
C VAL A 60 0.90 2.78 2.05
N PHE A 61 -0.16 3.35 1.49
CA PHE A 61 -1.48 3.35 2.14
C PHE A 61 -2.00 1.92 2.37
N GLN A 62 -1.92 1.03 1.38
CA GLN A 62 -2.36 -0.37 1.50
C GLN A 62 -1.56 -1.13 2.55
N THR A 63 -0.26 -0.87 2.65
CA THR A 63 0.60 -1.40 3.73
C THR A 63 0.12 -0.92 5.11
N GLY A 64 -0.21 0.37 5.22
CA GLY A 64 -0.80 0.93 6.43
C GLY A 64 -2.16 0.32 6.77
N ALA A 65 -3.01 0.08 5.77
CA ALA A 65 -4.31 -0.57 5.96
C ALA A 65 -4.17 -2.02 6.44
N ILE A 66 -3.18 -2.77 5.91
CA ILE A 66 -2.84 -4.12 6.39
C ILE A 66 -2.44 -4.08 7.88
N PHE A 67 -1.59 -3.14 8.27
CA PHE A 67 -1.21 -2.93 9.67
C PHE A 67 -2.43 -2.61 10.56
N LEU A 68 -3.30 -1.69 10.12
CA LEU A 68 -4.49 -1.32 10.88
C LEU A 68 -5.50 -2.46 10.99
N ALA A 69 -5.62 -3.33 9.98
CA ALA A 69 -6.43 -4.53 10.07
C ALA A 69 -5.93 -5.46 11.17
N GLU A 70 -4.62 -5.65 11.34
CA GLU A 70 -4.10 -6.42 12.49
C GLU A 70 -4.43 -5.72 13.82
N LYS A 71 -4.13 -4.42 13.92
CA LYS A 71 -4.31 -3.63 15.16
C LYS A 71 -5.76 -3.59 15.64
N LEU A 72 -6.73 -3.54 14.72
CA LEU A 72 -8.16 -3.45 15.02
C LEU A 72 -8.87 -4.81 15.02
N GLY A 73 -8.15 -5.88 14.67
CA GLY A 73 -8.69 -7.23 14.44
C GLY A 73 -8.89 -7.50 12.95
N ALA A 74 -8.44 -8.67 12.49
CA ALA A 74 -8.19 -8.98 11.08
C ALA A 74 -9.37 -8.74 10.10
N ASP A 75 -10.62 -8.68 10.60
CA ASP A 75 -11.84 -8.46 9.82
C ASP A 75 -12.46 -7.05 10.02
N ALA A 76 -11.71 -6.10 10.58
CA ALA A 76 -12.20 -4.75 10.88
C ALA A 76 -12.32 -3.87 9.63
N LEU A 77 -11.56 -4.17 8.57
CA LEU A 77 -11.52 -3.42 7.31
C LEU A 77 -12.13 -4.20 6.13
N ASP A 78 -13.05 -5.12 6.44
CA ASP A 78 -13.85 -5.79 5.43
C ASP A 78 -14.77 -4.78 4.70
N ALA A 79 -14.98 -4.99 3.39
CA ALA A 79 -15.76 -4.12 2.52
C ALA A 79 -17.19 -3.89 3.02
N ASP A 80 -17.74 -4.88 3.74
CA ASP A 80 -19.08 -4.84 4.32
C ASP A 80 -19.16 -4.07 5.65
N LYS A 81 -18.03 -3.66 6.23
CA LYS A 81 -17.97 -2.99 7.54
C LYS A 81 -17.39 -1.58 7.44
N VAL A 82 -16.16 -1.43 6.93
CA VAL A 82 -15.46 -0.13 6.87
C VAL A 82 -14.40 -0.16 5.76
N ASN A 83 -14.56 0.70 4.75
CA ASN A 83 -13.46 0.96 3.81
C ASN A 83 -12.47 1.97 4.42
N PRO A 84 -11.18 1.63 4.56
CA PRO A 84 -10.18 2.61 4.97
C PRO A 84 -10.07 3.68 3.89
N VAL A 85 -9.95 4.94 4.29
CA VAL A 85 -9.82 6.08 3.37
C VAL A 85 -8.59 6.91 3.72
N LEU A 86 -7.84 7.31 2.70
CA LEU A 86 -6.72 8.21 2.85
C LEU A 86 -7.23 9.65 2.92
N SER A 87 -7.01 10.33 4.05
CA SER A 87 -7.48 11.71 4.26
C SER A 87 -6.45 12.77 3.88
N ARG A 88 -5.15 12.45 4.02
CA ARG A 88 -4.05 13.39 3.79
C ARG A 88 -2.75 12.66 3.51
N ILE A 89 -1.99 13.16 2.54
CA ILE A 89 -0.57 12.84 2.36
C ILE A 89 0.23 14.11 2.68
N ARG A 90 1.34 13.97 3.42
CA ARG A 90 2.28 15.06 3.70
C ARG A 90 3.67 14.65 3.23
N ASP A 91 4.37 15.59 2.61
CA ASP A 91 5.81 15.49 2.33
C ASP A 91 6.26 14.25 1.54
N ALA A 92 5.45 13.75 0.61
CA ALA A 92 5.88 12.74 -0.34
C ALA A 92 7.05 13.26 -1.20
N ARG A 93 8.13 12.47 -1.31
CA ARG A 93 9.33 12.78 -2.11
C ARG A 93 9.79 11.52 -2.84
N PHE A 94 9.88 11.61 -4.17
CA PHE A 94 10.31 10.50 -5.03
C PHE A 94 11.75 10.74 -5.47
N LYS A 95 12.68 9.95 -4.94
CA LYS A 95 14.13 10.12 -5.18
C LYS A 95 14.67 9.28 -6.33
N ARG A 96 13.97 8.19 -6.68
CA ARG A 96 14.35 7.24 -7.72
C ARG A 96 13.12 6.81 -8.50
N MET A 97 13.29 6.60 -9.80
CA MET A 97 12.28 5.93 -10.62
C MET A 97 12.17 4.47 -10.20
N VAL A 98 10.96 3.94 -10.24
CA VAL A 98 10.68 2.52 -10.09
C VAL A 98 10.19 2.03 -11.45
N LEU A 99 10.79 0.96 -11.96
CA LEU A 99 10.62 0.46 -13.31
C LEU A 99 9.92 -0.91 -13.32
N PRO A 100 9.33 -1.33 -14.45
CA PRO A 100 8.89 -2.70 -14.64
C PRO A 100 9.96 -3.72 -14.27
N GLY A 101 9.58 -4.73 -13.48
CA GLY A 101 10.46 -5.78 -12.98
C GLY A 101 11.10 -5.48 -11.62
N ASP A 102 11.08 -4.24 -11.13
CA ASP A 102 11.60 -3.90 -9.81
C ASP A 102 10.80 -4.58 -8.69
N ALA A 103 11.48 -4.87 -7.58
CA ALA A 103 10.84 -5.22 -6.32
C ALA A 103 11.06 -4.09 -5.32
N ILE A 104 9.98 -3.61 -4.72
CA ILE A 104 10.00 -2.56 -3.71
C ILE A 104 9.55 -3.13 -2.38
N GLU A 105 10.29 -2.77 -1.32
CA GLU A 105 9.90 -3.03 0.06
C GLU A 105 9.33 -1.74 0.63
N ILE A 106 8.16 -1.86 1.27
CA ILE A 106 7.38 -0.73 1.75
C ILE A 106 7.23 -0.90 3.25
N THR A 107 7.77 0.05 4.01
CA THR A 107 7.68 0.05 5.47
C THR A 107 6.70 1.13 5.90
N VAL A 108 5.82 0.82 6.85
CA VAL A 108 4.95 1.81 7.48
C VAL A 108 5.06 1.69 8.98
N VAL A 109 5.12 2.83 9.67
CA VAL A 109 5.09 2.93 11.13
C VAL A 109 3.98 3.85 11.60
N GLU A 110 3.32 3.50 12.70
CA GLU A 110 2.38 4.36 13.39
C GLU A 110 3.11 5.50 14.10
N VAL A 111 2.65 6.72 13.89
CA VAL A 111 3.18 7.92 14.56
C VAL A 111 2.28 8.30 15.72
N GLU A 112 0.99 8.45 15.44
CA GLU A 112 -0.01 8.81 16.45
C GLU A 112 -1.42 8.44 15.99
N GLN A 113 -2.33 8.33 16.95
CA GLN A 113 -3.77 8.19 16.71
C GLN A 113 -4.51 9.39 17.31
N ILE A 114 -5.34 10.04 16.50
CA ILE A 114 -6.20 11.15 16.92
C ILE A 114 -7.65 10.76 16.65
N GLY A 115 -8.37 10.33 17.69
CA GLY A 115 -9.73 9.82 17.55
C GLY A 115 -9.77 8.59 16.64
N LYS A 116 -10.46 8.71 15.49
CA LYS A 116 -10.54 7.66 14.46
C LYS A 116 -9.49 7.79 13.35
N PHE A 117 -8.62 8.80 13.42
CA PHE A 117 -7.57 9.02 12.43
C PHE A 117 -6.26 8.41 12.91
N TYR A 118 -5.62 7.63 12.04
CA TYR A 118 -4.30 7.06 12.27
C TYR A 118 -3.29 7.78 11.39
N ASN A 119 -2.31 8.43 12.00
CA ASN A 119 -1.20 9.06 11.30
C ASN A 119 -0.07 8.04 11.17
N LEU A 120 0.23 7.68 9.93
CA LEU A 120 1.25 6.70 9.58
C LEU A 120 2.37 7.39 8.79
N ARG A 121 3.60 6.87 8.93
CA ARG A 121 4.75 7.29 8.13
C ARG A 121 5.24 6.09 7.31
N GLY A 122 5.31 6.29 5.99
CA GLY A 122 5.97 5.38 5.04
C GLY A 122 7.27 5.94 4.49
#